data_AF-A0A9P6KX83-F1
#
_entry.id   AF-A0A9P6KX83-F1
#
_cell.length_a   1.000
_cell.length_b   1.000
_cell.length_c   1.000
_cell.angle_alpha   90.00
_cell.angle_beta   90.00
_cell.angle_gamma   90.00
#
_symmetry.space_group_name_H-M   'P 1'
#
loop_
_entity.id
_entity.type
_entity.pdbx_description
1 polymer ?
#
loop_
_entity_poly.entity_id
_entity_poly.type
_entity_poly.pdbx_seq_one_letter_code
_entity_poly.pdbx_strand_id
1 'polypeptide(L)'
;MVHWLDETPEYNTSPLIPLCFVTALSSYGLYMAYQNITRLQEYEDQAQKLSKWSNTVAARLNKTRTTQTSGTIAMVLSTLCSLLLLLTKFGVTTHVVLAILCTAASALARLHMKTFWNEKAQVKVPLMGKFNEAINGSEEVVQLLGGITAAWIAAGLLSFF
;
A
#
# COMPACT_ATOMS: atom_id res chain seq x y z
N MET A 1 32.40 38.74 -20.16
CA MET A 1 31.45 38.26 -21.19
C MET A 1 31.73 36.77 -21.31
N VAL A 2 31.06 35.82 -20.65
CA VAL A 2 29.63 35.62 -20.36
C VAL A 2 29.52 34.89 -19.01
N HIS A 3 28.84 35.49 -18.02
CA HIS A 3 28.63 34.93 -16.67
C HIS A 3 27.22 34.29 -16.54
N TRP A 4 26.61 33.88 -17.67
CA TRP A 4 25.19 33.54 -17.79
C TRP A 4 24.90 32.03 -17.96
N LEU A 5 25.83 31.13 -17.62
CA LEU A 5 25.63 29.69 -17.79
C LEU A 5 25.39 28.91 -16.50
N ASP A 6 25.24 29.57 -15.34
CA ASP A 6 25.19 28.85 -14.05
C ASP A 6 23.95 29.17 -13.18
N GLU A 7 22.88 29.67 -13.78
CA GLU A 7 21.59 29.82 -13.10
C GLU A 7 20.53 28.98 -13.81
N THR A 8 20.72 27.66 -13.86
CA THR A 8 19.53 26.81 -13.86
C THR A 8 18.91 26.97 -12.49
N PRO A 9 17.71 27.55 -12.34
CA PRO A 9 17.12 27.68 -11.03
C PRO A 9 16.93 26.26 -10.49
N GLU A 10 17.62 25.95 -9.40
CA GLU A 10 17.39 24.74 -8.60
C GLU A 10 15.96 24.85 -8.04
N TYR A 11 14.93 24.66 -8.88
CA TYR A 11 13.56 24.42 -8.42
C TYR A 11 13.52 23.00 -7.86
N ASN A 12 14.18 22.84 -6.71
CA ASN A 12 14.08 21.67 -5.87
C ASN A 12 12.84 21.83 -5.00
N THR A 13 11.67 21.73 -5.62
CA THR A 13 10.41 21.64 -4.90
C THR A 13 9.97 20.18 -4.91
N SER A 14 10.81 19.31 -4.33
CA SER A 14 10.35 17.97 -3.95
C SER A 14 9.04 18.16 -3.18
N PRO A 15 7.95 17.48 -3.56
CA PRO A 15 6.63 17.73 -2.99
C PRO A 15 6.59 17.13 -1.57
N LEU A 16 7.21 17.84 -0.62
CA LEU A 16 7.55 17.32 0.71
C LEU A 16 6.32 16.87 1.47
N ILE A 17 5.25 17.69 1.41
CA ILE A 17 4.00 17.41 2.12
C ILE A 17 3.41 16.06 1.68
N PRO A 18 3.06 15.83 0.39
CA PRO A 18 2.51 14.54 0.00
C PRO A 18 3.50 13.38 0.18
N LEU A 19 4.81 13.60 0.04
CA LEU A 19 5.80 12.55 0.31
C LEU A 19 5.83 12.13 1.78
N CYS A 20 5.81 13.09 2.72
CA CYS A 20 5.67 12.81 4.15
C CYS A 20 4.37 12.06 4.47
N PHE A 21 3.26 12.45 3.83
CA PHE A 21 1.98 11.73 3.95
C PHE A 21 2.08 10.29 3.42
N VAL A 22 2.69 10.07 2.25
CA VAL A 22 2.92 8.73 1.72
C VAL A 22 3.74 7.91 2.72
N THR A 23 4.86 8.43 3.20
CA THR A 23 5.73 7.73 4.15
C THR A 23 4.98 7.35 5.42
N ALA A 24 4.23 8.29 6.00
CA ALA A 24 3.45 8.04 7.22
C ALA A 24 2.35 6.97 7.01
N LEU A 25 1.52 7.14 5.96
CA LEU A 25 0.41 6.21 5.68
C LEU A 25 0.91 4.81 5.30
N SER A 26 1.96 4.72 4.47
CA SER A 26 2.52 3.43 4.06
C SER A 26 3.23 2.72 5.21
N SER A 27 3.94 3.43 6.07
CA SER A 27 4.57 2.84 7.27
C SER A 27 3.53 2.36 8.28
N TYR A 28 2.48 3.16 8.54
CA TYR A 28 1.36 2.74 9.40
C TYR A 28 0.61 1.54 8.80
N GLY A 29 0.39 1.54 7.48
CA GLY A 29 -0.20 0.42 6.77
C GLY A 29 0.64 -0.86 6.85
N LEU A 30 1.97 -0.77 6.83
CA LEU A 30 2.86 -1.92 7.07
C LEU A 30 2.75 -2.46 8.49
N TYR A 31 2.65 -1.58 9.49
CA TYR A 31 2.38 -1.98 10.87
C TYR A 31 1.04 -2.72 11.00
N MET A 32 -0.01 -2.22 10.35
CA MET A 32 -1.33 -2.88 10.31
C MET A 32 -1.28 -4.21 9.56
N ALA A 33 -0.60 -4.28 8.42
CA ALA A 33 -0.40 -5.52 7.68
C ALA A 33 0.32 -6.58 8.51
N TYR A 34 1.36 -6.18 9.26
CA TYR A 34 2.05 -7.06 10.19
C TYR A 34 1.08 -7.66 11.22
N GLN A 35 0.30 -6.83 11.91
CA GLN A 35 -0.67 -7.32 12.88
C GLN A 35 -1.72 -8.27 12.26
N ASN A 36 -2.26 -7.91 11.09
CA ASN A 36 -3.29 -8.72 10.42
C ASN A 36 -2.75 -10.06 9.95
N ILE A 37 -1.54 -10.08 9.37
CA ILE A 37 -0.88 -11.31 8.94
C ILE A 37 -0.62 -12.21 10.16
N THR A 38 -0.10 -11.66 11.26
CA THR A 38 0.12 -12.44 12.49
C THR A 38 -1.17 -13.03 13.03
N ARG A 39 -2.27 -12.26 13.09
CA ARG A 39 -3.59 -12.77 13.51
C ARG A 39 -4.09 -13.88 12.58
N LEU A 40 -3.89 -13.75 11.26
CA LEU A 40 -4.31 -14.75 10.28
C LEU A 40 -3.50 -16.04 10.37
N GLN A 41 -2.21 -15.95 10.67
CA GLN A 41 -1.31 -17.10 10.83
C GLN A 41 -1.76 -18.03 11.96
N GLU A 42 -2.39 -17.50 13.03
CA GLU A 42 -2.93 -18.32 14.12
C GLU A 42 -3.98 -19.34 13.65
N TYR A 43 -4.70 -19.05 12.56
CA TYR A 43 -5.75 -19.89 12.01
C TYR A 43 -5.34 -20.63 10.74
N GLU A 44 -4.14 -20.36 10.23
CA GLU A 44 -3.68 -20.78 8.91
C GLU A 44 -3.45 -22.29 8.83
N ASP A 45 -2.90 -22.91 9.88
CA ASP A 45 -2.70 -24.35 9.95
C ASP A 45 -4.02 -25.13 9.87
N GLN A 46 -5.06 -24.64 10.56
CA GLN A 46 -6.38 -25.24 10.52
C GLN A 46 -7.01 -25.05 9.13
N ALA A 47 -6.93 -23.85 8.57
CA ALA A 47 -7.40 -23.55 7.22
C ALA A 47 -6.69 -24.42 6.17
N GLN A 48 -5.39 -24.67 6.31
CA GLN A 48 -4.60 -25.49 5.39
C GLN A 48 -4.91 -26.98 5.51
N LYS A 49 -5.25 -27.48 6.71
CA LYS A 49 -5.75 -28.86 6.86
C LYS A 49 -7.13 -29.01 6.20
N LEU A 50 -8.02 -28.05 6.44
CA LEU A 50 -9.37 -28.05 5.86
C LEU A 50 -9.37 -27.84 4.34
N SER A 51 -8.41 -27.07 3.80
CA SER A 51 -8.30 -26.84 2.37
C SER A 51 -8.01 -28.11 1.56
N LYS A 52 -7.43 -29.15 2.18
CA LYS A 52 -7.21 -30.46 1.52
C LYS A 52 -8.52 -31.17 1.19
N TRP A 53 -9.60 -30.83 1.90
CA TRP A 53 -10.91 -31.48 1.78
C TRP A 53 -11.99 -30.53 1.24
N SER A 54 -11.67 -29.24 1.05
CA SER A 54 -12.60 -28.23 0.58
C SER A 54 -11.94 -27.24 -0.38
N ASN A 55 -12.37 -27.28 -1.64
CA ASN A 55 -11.95 -26.32 -2.67
C ASN A 55 -12.29 -24.87 -2.30
N THR A 56 -13.38 -24.64 -1.58
CA THR A 56 -13.79 -23.31 -1.11
C THR A 56 -12.81 -22.76 -0.08
N VAL A 57 -12.37 -23.57 0.88
CA VAL A 57 -11.37 -23.16 1.88
C VAL A 57 -10.01 -22.92 1.21
N ALA A 58 -9.62 -23.79 0.27
CA ALA A 58 -8.40 -23.61 -0.51
C ALA A 58 -8.38 -22.28 -1.29
N ALA A 59 -9.48 -21.97 -1.99
CA ALA A 59 -9.63 -20.72 -2.73
C ALA A 59 -9.58 -19.49 -1.81
N ARG A 60 -10.26 -19.53 -0.65
CA ARG A 60 -10.23 -18.43 0.32
C ARG A 60 -8.86 -18.24 0.95
N LEU A 61 -8.16 -19.31 1.30
CA LEU A 61 -6.80 -19.24 1.84
C LEU A 61 -5.85 -18.62 0.83
N ASN A 62 -5.89 -19.08 -0.43
CA ASN A 62 -5.08 -18.52 -1.50
C ASN A 62 -5.39 -17.04 -1.75
N LYS A 63 -6.67 -16.67 -1.76
CA LYS A 63 -7.08 -15.26 -1.96
C LYS A 63 -6.65 -14.37 -0.80
N THR A 64 -6.73 -14.87 0.44
CA THR A 64 -6.22 -14.17 1.63
C THR A 64 -4.72 -13.89 1.51
N ARG A 65 -3.92 -14.92 1.21
CA ARG A 65 -2.46 -14.76 1.02
C ARG A 65 -2.14 -13.76 -0.09
N THR A 66 -2.72 -13.95 -1.28
CA THR A 66 -2.39 -13.10 -2.44
C THR A 66 -2.82 -11.65 -2.25
N THR A 67 -3.96 -11.39 -1.59
CA THR A 67 -4.42 -10.02 -1.31
C THR A 67 -3.56 -9.33 -0.25
N GLN A 68 -3.27 -9.99 0.88
CA GLN A 68 -2.38 -9.44 1.90
C GLN A 68 -0.97 -9.18 1.37
N THR A 69 -0.41 -10.11 0.59
CA THR A 69 0.89 -9.94 -0.06
C THR A 69 0.87 -8.75 -1.01
N SER A 70 -0.15 -8.61 -1.86
CA SER A 70 -0.22 -7.49 -2.81
C SER A 70 -0.32 -6.13 -2.12
N GLY A 71 -1.11 -6.00 -1.05
CA GLY A 71 -1.19 -4.79 -0.25
C GLY A 71 0.15 -4.46 0.43
N THR A 72 0.76 -5.47 1.05
CA THR A 72 2.06 -5.32 1.74
C THR A 72 3.15 -4.85 0.79
N ILE A 73 3.29 -5.49 -0.38
CA ILE A 73 4.28 -5.11 -1.39
C ILE A 73 4.08 -3.66 -1.85
N ALA A 74 2.84 -3.25 -2.12
CA ALA A 74 2.56 -1.88 -2.54
C ALA A 74 2.93 -0.84 -1.45
N MET A 75 2.73 -1.16 -0.17
CA MET A 75 3.10 -0.30 0.94
C MET A 75 4.62 -0.27 1.18
N VAL A 76 5.32 -1.40 1.05
CA VAL A 76 6.80 -1.43 1.08
C VAL A 76 7.36 -0.57 -0.04
N LEU A 77 6.89 -0.77 -1.28
CA LEU A 77 7.33 0.01 -2.43
C LEU A 77 7.08 1.51 -2.21
N SER A 78 5.90 1.87 -1.72
CA SER A 78 5.57 3.28 -1.42
C SER A 78 6.46 3.88 -0.33
N THR A 79 6.78 3.12 0.71
CA THR A 79 7.68 3.55 1.79
C THR A 79 9.08 3.80 1.24
N LEU A 80 9.63 2.85 0.47
CA LEU A 80 10.96 2.96 -0.10
C LEU A 80 11.07 4.11 -1.10
N CYS A 81 10.11 4.24 -2.03
CA CYS A 81 10.11 5.31 -3.02
C CYS A 81 9.92 6.69 -2.39
N SER A 82 9.06 6.83 -1.37
CA SER A 82 8.88 8.12 -0.69
C SER A 82 10.12 8.53 0.10
N LEU A 83 10.75 7.59 0.83
CA LEU A 83 12.02 7.85 1.52
C LEU A 83 13.14 8.19 0.53
N LEU A 84 13.24 7.48 -0.60
CA LEU A 84 14.21 7.77 -1.65
C LEU A 84 14.06 9.20 -2.16
N LEU A 85 12.83 9.63 -2.46
CA LEU A 85 12.53 10.99 -2.94
C LEU A 85 12.66 12.07 -1.85
N LEU A 86 12.52 11.72 -0.57
CA LEU A 86 12.73 12.66 0.55
C LEU A 86 14.22 12.85 0.88
N LEU A 87 15.02 11.79 0.75
CA LEU A 87 16.42 11.77 1.19
C LEU A 87 17.40 12.12 0.08
N THR A 88 16.97 12.12 -1.18
CA THR A 88 17.82 12.38 -2.35
C THR A 88 17.21 13.45 -3.23
N LYS A 89 18.05 14.33 -3.78
CA LYS A 89 17.62 15.30 -4.78
C LYS A 89 17.45 14.62 -6.13
N PHE A 90 16.25 14.65 -6.68
CA PHE A 90 15.94 14.15 -8.01
C PHE A 90 15.28 15.24 -8.86
N GLY A 91 15.42 15.14 -10.18
CA GLY A 91 14.69 16.00 -11.11
C GLY A 91 13.20 15.64 -11.20
N VAL A 92 12.40 16.58 -11.72
CA VAL A 92 10.94 16.45 -11.90
C VAL A 92 10.54 15.16 -12.61
N THR A 93 11.27 14.77 -13.66
CA THR A 93 11.01 13.53 -14.42
C THR A 93 11.00 12.29 -13.51
N THR A 94 12.00 12.15 -12.64
CA THR A 94 12.11 11.01 -11.72
C THR A 94 10.99 11.02 -10.70
N HIS A 95 10.66 12.20 -10.15
CA HIS A 95 9.52 12.36 -9.23
C HIS A 95 8.21 11.89 -9.89
N VAL A 96 7.92 12.37 -11.11
CA VAL A 96 6.70 12.03 -11.84
C VAL A 96 6.64 10.55 -12.19
N VAL A 97 7.74 9.96 -12.69
CA VAL A 97 7.78 8.52 -13.02
C VAL A 97 7.52 7.66 -11.79
N LEU A 98 8.21 7.93 -10.67
CA LEU A 98 8.01 7.19 -9.44
C LEU A 98 6.59 7.38 -8.88
N ALA A 99 6.03 8.59 -8.96
CA ALA A 99 4.66 8.86 -8.56
C ALA A 99 3.65 8.07 -9.39
N ILE A 100 3.82 7.97 -10.72
CA ILE A 100 2.96 7.17 -11.60
C ILE A 100 3.05 5.68 -11.24
N LEU A 101 4.28 5.15 -11.10
CA LEU A 101 4.50 3.74 -10.77
C LEU A 101 3.88 3.37 -9.42
N CYS A 102 4.07 4.20 -8.39
CA CYS A 102 3.54 3.94 -7.07
C CYS A 102 2.01 4.16 -7.00
N THR A 103 1.47 5.11 -7.77
CA THR A 103 0.02 5.26 -7.95
C THR A 103 -0.57 3.98 -8.55
N ALA A 104 0.01 3.47 -9.63
CA ALA A 104 -0.45 2.24 -10.27
C ALA A 104 -0.36 1.04 -9.32
N ALA A 105 0.77 0.87 -8.63
CA ALA A 105 0.96 -0.24 -7.69
C ALA A 105 -0.05 -0.21 -6.54
N SER A 106 -0.24 0.95 -5.89
CA SER A 106 -1.19 1.11 -4.78
C SER A 106 -2.64 0.99 -5.23
N ALA A 107 -3.00 1.54 -6.40
CA ALA A 107 -4.35 1.41 -6.96
C ALA A 107 -4.69 -0.04 -7.32
N LEU A 108 -3.78 -0.76 -7.99
CA LEU A 108 -3.98 -2.16 -8.35
C LEU A 108 -4.07 -3.06 -7.12
N ALA A 109 -3.21 -2.85 -6.12
CA ALA A 109 -3.31 -3.56 -4.84
C ALA A 109 -4.65 -3.27 -4.14
N ARG A 110 -5.09 -2.01 -4.10
CA ARG A 110 -6.39 -1.62 -3.53
C ARG A 110 -7.53 -2.32 -4.24
N LEU A 111 -7.54 -2.34 -5.58
CA LEU A 111 -8.59 -3.01 -6.36
C LEU A 111 -8.60 -4.52 -6.10
N HIS A 112 -7.41 -5.14 -6.06
CA HIS A 112 -7.27 -6.56 -5.78
C HIS A 112 -7.81 -6.92 -4.38
N MET A 113 -7.46 -6.13 -3.37
CA MET A 113 -7.91 -6.31 -1.99
C MET A 113 -9.40 -6.01 -1.83
N LYS A 114 -9.89 -4.87 -2.32
CA LYS A 114 -11.30 -4.43 -2.19
C LYS A 114 -12.28 -5.45 -2.79
N THR A 115 -11.89 -6.14 -3.85
CA THR A 115 -12.71 -7.18 -4.48
C THR A 115 -12.97 -8.36 -3.54
N PHE A 116 -12.04 -8.65 -2.63
CA PHE A 116 -12.12 -9.78 -1.70
C PHE A 116 -12.54 -9.37 -0.27
N TRP A 117 -11.97 -8.28 0.24
CA TRP A 117 -12.24 -7.70 1.55
C TRP A 117 -13.32 -6.62 1.42
N ASN A 118 -14.57 -7.06 1.23
CA ASN A 118 -15.72 -6.17 1.32
C ASN A 118 -16.73 -6.69 2.35
N GLU A 119 -17.32 -5.77 3.09
CA GLU A 119 -18.29 -6.05 4.16
C GLU A 119 -19.50 -6.84 3.66
N LYS A 120 -19.87 -6.71 2.38
CA LYS A 120 -21.00 -7.43 1.79
C LYS A 120 -20.72 -8.93 1.57
N ALA A 121 -19.46 -9.33 1.50
CA ALA A 121 -19.03 -10.70 1.18
C ALA A 121 -18.29 -11.39 2.35
N GLN A 122 -17.81 -10.61 3.32
CA GLN A 122 -17.09 -11.13 4.50
C GLN A 122 -18.08 -11.43 5.64
N VAL A 123 -18.33 -12.72 5.86
CA VAL A 123 -19.14 -13.19 6.99
C VAL A 123 -18.26 -13.21 8.24
N LYS A 124 -18.57 -12.36 9.22
CA LYS A 124 -17.95 -12.43 10.55
C LYS A 124 -18.41 -13.69 11.26
N VAL A 125 -17.46 -14.44 11.79
CA VAL A 125 -17.74 -15.73 12.45
C VAL A 125 -17.88 -15.50 13.95
N PRO A 126 -19.01 -15.86 14.59
CA PRO A 126 -19.16 -15.76 16.05
C PRO A 126 -18.02 -16.48 16.78
N LEU A 127 -17.56 -15.93 17.90
CA LEU A 127 -16.49 -16.46 18.76
C LEU A 127 -15.07 -16.49 18.13
N MET A 128 -14.89 -16.01 16.90
CA MET A 128 -13.60 -15.89 16.23
C MET A 128 -13.08 -14.44 16.23
N GLY A 129 -12.86 -13.90 17.44
CA GLY A 129 -12.52 -12.48 17.66
C GLY A 129 -11.34 -12.01 16.80
N LYS A 130 -10.17 -12.65 16.93
CA LYS A 130 -8.95 -12.27 16.18
C LYS A 130 -9.09 -12.43 14.66
N PHE A 131 -9.87 -13.40 14.19
CA PHE A 131 -10.16 -13.57 12.78
C PHE A 131 -11.01 -12.41 12.25
N ASN A 132 -12.06 -12.03 12.99
CA ASN A 132 -12.89 -10.89 12.63
C ASN A 132 -12.11 -9.56 12.71
N GLU A 133 -11.18 -9.42 13.65
CA GLU A 133 -10.23 -8.30 13.70
C GLU A 133 -9.36 -8.25 12.44
N ALA A 134 -8.83 -9.39 11.99
CA ALA A 134 -8.03 -9.44 10.76
C ALA A 134 -8.86 -9.08 9.51
N ILE A 135 -10.15 -9.44 9.48
CA ILE A 135 -11.07 -8.99 8.42
C ILE A 135 -11.19 -7.46 8.44
N ASN A 136 -11.54 -6.87 9.59
CA ASN A 136 -11.69 -5.41 9.71
C ASN A 136 -10.39 -4.68 9.36
N GLY A 137 -9.26 -5.18 9.87
CA GLY A 137 -7.95 -4.61 9.58
C GLY A 137 -7.59 -4.67 8.09
N SER A 138 -8.03 -5.70 7.37
CA SER A 138 -7.81 -5.80 5.92
C SER A 138 -8.62 -4.77 5.13
N GLU A 139 -9.82 -4.42 5.60
CA GLU A 139 -10.62 -3.33 5.03
C GLU A 139 -10.00 -1.96 5.32
N GLU A 140 -9.42 -1.77 6.51
CA GLU A 140 -8.63 -0.57 6.82
C GLU A 140 -7.42 -0.44 5.90
N VAL A 141 -6.69 -1.54 5.62
CA VAL A 141 -5.59 -1.54 4.64
C VAL A 141 -6.08 -1.14 3.24
N VAL A 142 -7.28 -1.57 2.83
CA VAL A 142 -7.89 -1.11 1.57
C VAL A 142 -8.03 0.41 1.59
N GLN A 143 -8.53 1.00 2.68
CA GLN A 143 -8.67 2.46 2.82
C GLN A 143 -7.32 3.17 2.77
N LEU A 144 -6.33 2.69 3.51
CA LEU A 144 -4.96 3.23 3.53
C LEU A 144 -4.33 3.23 2.13
N LEU A 145 -4.48 2.14 1.36
CA LEU A 145 -4.00 2.09 -0.03
C LEU A 145 -4.64 3.18 -0.90
N GLY A 146 -5.89 3.59 -0.61
CA GLY A 146 -6.52 4.70 -1.31
C GLY A 146 -5.93 6.05 -0.94
N GLY A 147 -5.64 6.26 0.35
CA GLY A 147 -4.91 7.44 0.81
C GLY A 147 -3.52 7.53 0.19
N ILE A 148 -2.78 6.41 0.15
CA ILE A 148 -1.47 6.31 -0.51
C ILE A 148 -1.59 6.62 -2.01
N THR A 149 -2.60 6.08 -2.69
CA THR A 149 -2.86 6.37 -4.12
C THR A 149 -3.07 7.87 -4.33
N ALA A 150 -3.94 8.50 -3.55
CA ALA A 150 -4.23 9.93 -3.65
C ALA A 150 -2.99 10.80 -3.35
N ALA A 151 -2.20 10.41 -2.34
CA ALA A 151 -0.98 11.12 -1.99
C ALA A 151 0.10 11.00 -3.08
N TRP A 152 0.24 9.86 -3.75
CA TRP A 152 1.14 9.73 -4.90
C TRP A 152 0.70 10.57 -6.10
N ILE A 153 -0.60 10.66 -6.38
CA ILE A 153 -1.14 11.57 -7.41
C ILE A 153 -0.77 13.02 -7.06
N ALA A 154 -1.00 13.43 -5.81
CA ALA A 154 -0.64 14.76 -5.34
C ALA A 154 0.87 15.02 -5.45
N ALA A 155 1.73 14.06 -5.09
CA ALA A 155 3.16 14.17 -5.25
C ALA A 155 3.56 14.38 -6.72
N GLY A 156 3.00 13.60 -7.65
CA GLY A 156 3.28 13.75 -9.08
C GLY A 156 2.88 15.13 -9.63
N LEU A 157 1.69 15.62 -9.26
CA LEU A 157 1.18 16.93 -9.71
C LEU A 157 1.94 18.10 -9.09
N LEU A 158 2.31 18.01 -7.81
CA LEU A 158 3.01 19.07 -7.11
C LEU A 158 4.51 19.13 -7.42
N SER A 159 5.05 18.15 -8.15
CA SER A 159 6.46 18.18 -8.59
C SER A 159 6.76 19.25 -9.64
N PHE A 160 5.74 19.94 -10.16
CA PHE A 160 5.85 21.00 -11.17
C PHE A 160 5.79 22.42 -10.60
N PHE A 161 5.54 22.57 -9.29
CA PHE A 161 5.36 23.86 -8.59
C PHE A 161 6.41 24.00 -7.51
#